data_AF-A0A9X5X8L6-F1
#
_entry.id   AF-A0A9X5X8L6-F1
#
_cell.length_a   1.000
_cell.length_b   1.000
_cell.length_c   1.000
_cell.angle_alpha   90.00
_cell.angle_beta   90.00
_cell.angle_gamma   90.00
#
_symmetry.space_group_name_H-M   'P 1'
#
loop_
_entity.id
_entity.type
_entity.pdbx_description
1 polymer ?
#
loop_
_entity_poly.entity_id
_entity_poly.type
_entity_poly.pdbx_seq_one_letter_code
_entity_poly.pdbx_strand_id
1 'polypeptide(L)' 'LPAEPAKTAHFCSMCGPKFCSMKISQSITEQFGGTAAAGASAEEVAEGMLQKSREFAAAGNRVYLPLAD' A
#
# COMPACT_ATOMS: atom_id res chain seq x y z
N LEU A 1 5.62 11.08 -31.80
CA LEU A 1 4.17 11.03 -31.45
C LEU A 1 3.92 9.67 -30.80
N PRO A 2 3.36 9.59 -29.57
CA PRO A 2 3.24 8.31 -28.89
C PRO A 2 2.31 7.40 -29.70
N ALA A 3 2.71 6.14 -29.88
CA ALA A 3 1.93 5.17 -30.63
C ALA A 3 0.50 5.09 -30.05
N GLU A 4 -0.51 4.92 -30.92
CA GLU A 4 -1.93 4.78 -30.52
C GLU A 4 -2.18 3.92 -29.26
N PRO A 5 -1.53 2.74 -29.07
CA PRO A 5 -1.73 1.94 -27.85
C PRO A 5 -1.26 2.60 -26.54
N ALA A 6 -0.38 3.60 -26.59
CA ALA A 6 0.04 4.35 -25.40
C ALA A 6 -0.97 5.42 -24.96
N LYS A 7 -1.97 5.75 -25.80
CA LYS A 7 -3.02 6.72 -25.47
C LYS A 7 -4.12 6.16 -24.58
N THR A 8 -4.26 4.84 -24.54
CA THR A 8 -5.23 4.11 -23.70
C THR A 8 -4.56 3.38 -22.53
N ALA A 9 -3.22 3.42 -22.49
CA ALA A 9 -2.44 2.75 -21.47
C ALA A 9 -2.49 3.51 -20.13
N HIS A 10 -2.94 2.84 -19.07
CA HIS A 10 -2.87 3.33 -17.70
C HIS A 10 -1.47 3.17 -17.09
N PHE A 11 -0.43 3.55 -17.82
CA PHE A 11 0.94 3.64 -17.28
C PHE A 11 1.73 4.74 -17.99
N CYS A 12 2.45 5.54 -17.22
CA CYS A 12 3.41 6.50 -17.74
C CYS A 12 4.74 5.76 -18.05
N SER A 13 5.49 6.24 -19.03
CA SER A 13 6.74 5.64 -19.53
C SER A 13 7.81 5.34 -18.46
N MET A 14 7.73 5.97 -17.29
CA MET A 14 8.65 5.76 -16.17
C MET A 14 8.31 4.56 -15.27
N CYS A 15 7.05 4.13 -15.19
CA CYS A 15 6.62 3.15 -14.16
C CYS A 15 6.34 1.74 -14.72
N GLY A 16 6.23 1.61 -16.05
CA GLY A 16 5.86 0.35 -16.69
C GLY A 16 4.50 -0.20 -16.23
N PRO A 17 4.03 -1.32 -16.81
CA PRO A 17 2.71 -1.86 -16.53
C PRO A 17 2.58 -2.46 -15.11
N LYS A 18 3.69 -2.78 -14.45
CA LYS A 18 3.72 -3.43 -13.14
C LYS A 18 3.75 -2.46 -11.95
N PHE A 19 4.35 -1.28 -12.09
CA PHE A 19 4.58 -0.34 -10.98
C PHE A 19 3.89 1.00 -11.16
N CYS A 20 2.82 1.07 -11.96
CA CYS A 20 1.99 2.26 -12.02
C CYS A 20 1.32 2.48 -10.66
N SER A 21 1.79 3.50 -9.93
CA SER A 21 1.30 3.87 -8.60
C SER A 21 -0.23 4.05 -8.57
N MET A 22 -0.79 4.73 -9.58
CA MET A 22 -2.23 4.95 -9.69
C MET A 22 -3.00 3.61 -9.82
N LYS A 23 -2.52 2.69 -10.66
CA LYS A 23 -3.15 1.37 -10.83
C LYS A 23 -3.06 0.52 -9.57
N ILE A 24 -1.93 0.59 -8.85
CA ILE A 24 -1.76 -0.12 -7.58
C ILE A 24 -2.74 0.43 -6.54
N SER A 25 -2.82 1.75 -6.37
CA SER A 25 -3.77 2.38 -5.43
C SER A 25 -5.22 2.03 -5.77
N GLN A 26 -5.57 2.02 -7.05
CA GLN A 26 -6.90 1.63 -7.52
C GLN A 26 -7.19 0.15 -7.24
N SER A 27 -6.25 -0.75 -7.56
CA SER A 27 -6.39 -2.19 -7.27
C SER A 27 -6.55 -2.47 -5.78
N ILE A 28 -5.84 -1.75 -4.91
CA ILE A 28 -5.98 -1.89 -3.45
C ILE A 28 -7.37 -1.41 -3.02
N THR A 29 -7.83 -0.28 -3.54
CA THR A 29 -9.16 0.26 -3.27
C THR A 29 -10.28 -0.67 -3.74
N GLU A 30 -10.13 -1.29 -4.91
CA GLU A 30 -11.11 -2.25 -5.44
C GLU A 30 -11.12 -3.56 -4.66
N GLN A 31 -9.95 -4.07 -4.24
CA GLN A 31 -9.84 -5.33 -3.50
C GLN A 31 -10.20 -5.20 -2.02
N PHE A 32 -9.89 -4.06 -1.40
CA PHE A 32 -9.95 -3.88 0.05
C PHE A 32 -10.83 -2.71 0.50
N GLY A 33 -11.44 -1.95 -0.43
CA GLY A 33 -12.19 -0.72 -0.14
C GLY A 33 -11.30 0.53 -0.14
N GLY A 34 -11.85 1.66 -0.62
CA GLY A 34 -11.08 2.91 -0.83
C GLY A 34 -10.98 3.81 0.40
N THR A 35 -9.75 4.29 0.65
CA THR A 35 -9.25 5.50 1.37
C THR A 35 -10.02 6.18 2.51
N ALA A 36 -11.06 5.60 3.10
CA ALA A 36 -11.64 6.14 4.32
C ALA A 36 -12.31 5.01 5.09
N ALA A 37 -11.58 4.37 6.01
CA ALA A 37 -12.09 3.85 7.28
C ALA A 37 -13.57 3.41 7.33
N ALA A 38 -14.02 2.60 6.38
CA ALA A 38 -15.38 2.09 6.32
C ALA A 38 -15.30 0.59 6.57
N GLY A 39 -14.95 0.21 7.80
CA GLY A 39 -14.98 -1.20 8.17
C GLY A 39 -14.39 -1.52 9.54
N ALA A 40 -13.37 -0.79 10.00
CA ALA A 40 -12.78 -1.03 11.32
C ALA A 40 -13.41 -0.10 12.36
N SER A 41 -13.96 -0.68 13.41
CA SER A 41 -14.32 0.00 14.64
C SER A 41 -13.09 0.64 15.29
N ALA A 42 -13.33 1.66 16.13
CA ALA A 42 -12.25 2.29 16.89
C ALA A 42 -11.50 1.28 17.79
N GLU A 43 -12.19 0.23 18.24
CA GLU A 43 -11.60 -0.86 19.04
C GLU A 43 -10.62 -1.70 18.22
N GLU A 44 -11.00 -2.12 17.00
CA GLU A 44 -10.12 -2.86 16.10
C GLU A 44 -8.87 -2.05 15.72
N VAL A 45 -9.02 -0.73 15.54
CA VAL A 45 -7.88 0.16 15.30
C VAL A 45 -6.97 0.21 16.53
N ALA A 46 -7.52 0.36 17.73
CA ALA A 46 -6.75 0.42 18.97
C ALA A 46 -6.00 -0.89 19.23
N GLU A 47 -6.65 -2.04 19.02
CA GLU A 47 -6.03 -3.35 19.17
C GLU A 47 -4.91 -3.56 18.15
N GLY A 48 -5.14 -3.20 16.88
CA GLY A 48 -4.13 -3.27 15.82
C GLY A 48 -2.91 -2.40 16.14
N MET A 49 -3.13 -1.19 16.66
CA MET A 49 -2.04 -0.30 17.10
C MET A 49 -1.27 -0.87 18.29
N LEU A 50 -1.97 -1.47 19.27
CA LEU A 50 -1.33 -2.12 20.42
C LEU A 50 -0.46 -3.31 19.98
N GLN A 51 -0.97 -4.13 19.06
CA GLN A 51 -0.23 -5.25 18.50
C GLN A 51 1.03 -4.79 17.76
N LYS A 52 0.92 -3.78 16.90
CA LYS A 52 2.09 -3.21 16.19
C LYS A 52 3.10 -2.58 17.14
N SER A 53 2.64 -1.95 18.22
CA SER A 53 3.52 -1.40 19.27
C SER A 53 4.33 -2.51 19.97
N ARG A 54 3.70 -3.66 20.25
CA ARG A 54 4.39 -4.84 20.80
C ARG A 54 5.43 -5.39 19.83
N GLU A 55 5.10 -5.50 18.55
CA GLU A 55 6.04 -5.95 17.50
C GLU A 55 7.24 -5.01 17.38
N PHE A 56 7.01 -3.69 17.40
CA PHE A 56 8.08 -2.69 17.36
C PHE A 56 9.02 -2.80 18.56
N ALA A 57 8.46 -2.96 19.76
CA ALA A 57 9.23 -3.16 20.98
C ALA A 57 10.06 -4.46 20.92
N ALA A 58 9.46 -5.57 20.47
CA ALA A 58 10.14 -6.85 20.30
C ALA A 58 11.26 -6.79 19.25
N ALA A 59 11.09 -5.97 18.20
CA ALA A 59 12.09 -5.75 17.17
C ALA A 59 13.25 -4.83 17.62
N GLY A 60 13.26 -4.38 18.88
CA GLY A 60 14.32 -3.54 19.45
C GLY A 60 14.11 -2.04 19.25
N ASN A 61 12.86 -1.59 19.11
CA ASN A 61 12.50 -0.17 18.95
C ASN A 61 13.20 0.52 17.76
N ARG A 62 13.38 -0.21 16.65
CA ARG A 62 14.05 0.29 15.45
C ARG A 62 13.07 0.41 14.29
N VAL A 63 13.16 1.53 13.57
CA VAL A 63 12.36 1.79 12.36
C VAL A 63 12.89 0.98 11.17
N TYR A 64 14.21 0.83 11.08
CA TYR A 64 14.86 0.06 10.02
C TYR A 64 15.14 -1.35 10.53
N LEU A 65 14.40 -2.32 10.01
CA LEU A 65 14.66 -3.73 10.23
C LEU A 65 15.82 -4.19 9.34
N PRO A 66 16.67 -5.13 9.80
CA PRO A 66 17.66 -5.76 8.95
C PRO A 66 16.94 -6.41 7.78
N LEU A 67 17.52 -6.28 6.59
CA LEU A 67 17.04 -7.02 5.43
C LEU A 67 17.10 -8.50 5.79
N ALA A 68 15.99 -9.20 5.70
CA ALA A 68 16.00 -10.65 5.80
C ALA A 68 16.85 -11.17 4.63
N ASP A 69 17.82 -12.04 4.93
CA ASP A 69 18.60 -12.76 3.93
C ASP A 69 17.72 -13.67 3.06
#